data_AF-A0A954BF11-F1
#
_entry.id   AF-A0A954BF11-F1
#
_cell.length_a   1.000
_cell.length_b   1.000
_cell.length_c   1.000
_cell.angle_alpha   90.00
_cell.angle_beta   90.00
_cell.angle_gamma   90.00
#
_symmetry.space_group_name_H-M   'P 1'
#
loop_
_entity.id
_entity.type
_entity.pdbx_description
1 polymer ?
#
loop_
_entity_poly.entity_id
_entity_poly.type
_entity_poly.pdbx_seq_one_letter_code
_entity_poly.pdbx_strand_id
1 'polypeptide(L)'
;MTLIVKTFAEDPSLVGRLGELEDDSFPAFLNEEPTWLSNQTEILTRFSDFHFFILDSDTGEAAAVNVNVPLCWDKMPSDLPTYNGLLERCLVESRAGKHPTALVGILGAVAPKYQGHGIS
;
A
#
# COMPACT_ATOMS: atom_id res chain seq x y z
N MET A 1 -10.08 21.21 -7.76
CA MET A 1 -9.64 19.82 -7.62
C MET A 1 -8.42 19.63 -8.48
N THR A 2 -7.29 20.03 -7.91
CA THR A 2 -5.96 19.72 -8.45
C THR A 2 -5.42 18.56 -7.64
N LEU A 3 -5.05 17.45 -8.28
CA LEU A 3 -4.58 16.26 -7.60
C LEU A 3 -3.05 16.17 -7.66
N ILE A 4 -2.45 15.82 -6.53
CA ILE A 4 -1.00 15.57 -6.41
C ILE A 4 -0.77 14.18 -5.85
N VAL A 5 0.30 13.52 -6.31
CA VAL A 5 0.76 12.24 -5.77
C VAL A 5 1.90 12.51 -4.80
N LYS A 6 1.87 11.88 -3.62
CA LYS A 6 2.95 11.97 -2.65
C LYS A 6 3.25 10.60 -2.05
N THR A 7 4.50 10.19 -2.15
CA THR A 7 4.97 8.93 -1.57
C THR A 7 5.18 9.03 -0.07
N PHE A 8 5.25 7.91 0.62
CA PHE A 8 5.54 7.89 2.06
C PHE A 8 7.00 8.25 2.33
N ALA A 9 7.88 8.06 1.35
CA ALA A 9 9.27 8.50 1.42
C ALA A 9 9.38 10.04 1.36
N GLU A 10 8.55 10.70 0.52
CA GLU A 10 8.48 12.16 0.44
C GLU A 10 7.79 12.78 1.66
N ASP A 11 6.87 12.06 2.30
CA ASP A 11 6.20 12.49 3.53
C ASP A 11 5.84 11.32 4.45
N PRO A 12 6.73 11.00 5.40
CA PRO A 12 6.51 9.91 6.35
C PRO A 12 5.29 10.11 7.27
N SER A 13 4.78 11.34 7.40
CA SER A 13 3.59 11.60 8.23
C SER A 13 2.31 11.00 7.62
N LEU A 14 2.31 10.71 6.31
CA LEU A 14 1.20 10.08 5.61
C LEU A 14 0.87 8.68 6.13
N VAL A 15 1.82 7.97 6.75
CA VAL A 15 1.56 6.67 7.41
C VAL A 15 0.43 6.78 8.42
N GLY A 16 0.37 7.88 9.18
CA GLY A 16 -0.68 8.10 10.19
C GLY A 16 -2.07 8.39 9.59
N ARG A 17 -2.15 8.61 8.27
CA ARG A 17 -3.39 8.93 7.55
C ARG A 17 -4.02 7.70 6.89
N LEU A 18 -3.41 6.52 6.96
CA LEU A 18 -3.92 5.30 6.32
C LEU A 18 -5.38 5.01 6.74
N GLY A 19 -5.66 5.16 8.03
CA GLY A 19 -6.99 4.96 8.61
C GLY A 19 -8.08 5.88 8.04
N GLU A 20 -7.74 7.05 7.49
CA GLU A 20 -8.72 7.99 6.91
C GLU A 20 -9.52 7.35 5.76
N LEU A 21 -8.89 6.43 5.01
CA LEU A 21 -9.53 5.76 3.88
C LEU A 21 -9.82 4.28 4.16
N GLU A 22 -9.03 3.64 5.01
CA GLU A 22 -9.22 2.22 5.34
C GLU A 22 -10.55 1.95 6.03
N ASP A 23 -10.89 2.75 7.04
CA ASP A 23 -12.07 2.52 7.89
C ASP A 23 -13.39 2.63 7.11
N ASP A 24 -13.41 3.46 6.06
CA ASP A 24 -14.57 3.65 5.18
C ASP A 24 -14.58 2.68 3.99
N SER A 25 -13.44 2.07 3.63
CA SER A 25 -13.30 1.25 2.42
C SER A 25 -13.28 -0.25 2.69
N PHE A 26 -12.86 -0.67 3.88
CA PHE A 26 -12.63 -2.07 4.21
C PHE A 26 -13.33 -2.52 5.49
N PRO A 27 -13.78 -3.78 5.57
CA PRO A 27 -14.23 -4.35 6.83
C PRO A 27 -13.11 -4.39 7.88
N ALA A 28 -13.44 -4.06 9.12
CA ALA A 28 -12.47 -3.98 10.24
C ALA A 28 -11.60 -5.23 10.41
N PHE A 29 -12.13 -6.43 10.14
CA PHE A 29 -11.38 -7.68 10.31
C PHE A 29 -10.13 -7.79 9.42
N LEU A 30 -10.05 -7.04 8.31
CA LEU A 30 -8.86 -7.00 7.46
C LEU A 30 -7.70 -6.28 8.16
N ASN A 31 -8.01 -5.23 8.93
CA ASN A 31 -7.03 -4.48 9.72
C ASN A 31 -6.58 -5.28 10.96
N GLU A 32 -7.33 -6.32 11.33
CA GLU A 32 -7.03 -7.24 12.44
C GLU A 32 -6.26 -8.50 11.99
N GLU A 33 -5.93 -8.63 10.71
CA GLU A 33 -5.23 -9.82 10.20
C GLU A 33 -3.83 -9.94 10.85
N PRO A 34 -3.51 -11.07 11.51
CA PRO A 34 -2.30 -11.18 12.32
C PRO A 34 -0.99 -10.97 11.56
N THR A 35 -0.91 -11.41 10.31
CA THR A 35 0.30 -11.28 9.47
C THR A 35 0.53 -9.82 9.10
N TRP A 36 -0.54 -9.09 8.75
CA TRP A 36 -0.53 -7.66 8.53
C TRP A 36 -0.10 -6.92 9.79
N LEU A 37 -0.77 -7.15 10.92
CA LEU A 37 -0.44 -6.49 12.19
C LEU A 37 1.03 -6.67 12.60
N SER A 38 1.58 -7.85 12.36
CA SER A 38 2.97 -8.19 12.70
C SER A 38 4.00 -7.51 11.79
N ASN A 39 3.62 -7.20 10.54
CA ASN A 39 4.55 -6.75 9.51
C ASN A 39 4.32 -5.31 9.01
N GLN A 40 3.15 -4.71 9.29
CA GLN A 40 2.72 -3.43 8.70
C GLN A 40 3.74 -2.31 8.89
N THR A 41 4.30 -2.15 10.10
CA THR A 41 5.25 -1.08 10.37
C THR A 41 6.53 -1.24 9.54
N GLU A 42 7.04 -2.46 9.41
CA GLU A 42 8.22 -2.70 8.59
C GLU A 42 7.90 -2.51 7.11
N ILE A 43 6.75 -3.01 6.64
CA ILE A 43 6.30 -2.84 5.25
C ILE A 43 6.20 -1.36 4.89
N LEU A 44 5.43 -0.59 5.67
CA LEU A 44 5.12 0.82 5.41
C LEU A 44 6.37 1.71 5.45
N THR A 45 7.39 1.34 6.22
CA THR A 45 8.65 2.09 6.31
C THR A 45 9.66 1.64 5.26
N ARG A 46 9.87 0.33 5.12
CA ARG A 46 10.87 -0.26 4.21
C ARG A 46 10.54 -0.07 2.75
N PHE A 47 9.25 -0.03 2.40
CA PHE A 47 8.77 0.11 1.03
C PHE A 47 8.10 1.47 0.77
N SER A 48 8.46 2.49 1.56
CA SER A 48 7.85 3.83 1.54
C SER A 48 7.89 4.54 0.18
N ASP A 49 8.85 4.22 -0.69
CA ASP A 49 8.91 4.71 -2.07
C ASP A 49 7.76 4.19 -2.95
N PHE A 50 7.17 3.05 -2.58
CA PHE A 50 6.10 2.39 -3.34
C PHE A 50 4.71 2.63 -2.75
N HIS A 51 4.61 3.38 -1.66
CA HIS A 51 3.33 3.74 -1.05
C HIS A 51 3.04 5.20 -1.36
N PHE A 52 1.82 5.51 -1.75
CA PHE A 52 1.48 6.89 -2.06
C PHE A 52 0.03 7.22 -1.72
N PHE A 53 -0.17 8.49 -1.39
CA PHE A 53 -1.48 9.13 -1.41
C PHE A 53 -1.65 9.94 -2.69
N ILE A 54 -2.89 10.02 -3.14
CA ILE A 54 -3.36 11.08 -4.01
C ILE A 54 -4.08 12.09 -3.11
N LEU A 55 -3.62 13.33 -3.10
CA LEU A 55 -4.16 14.40 -2.29
C LEU A 55 -4.80 15.47 -3.18
N ASP A 56 -5.90 16.04 -2.73
CA ASP A 56 -6.42 17.29 -3.31
C ASP A 56 -5.56 18.45 -2.80
N SER A 57 -4.78 19.09 -3.67
CA SER A 57 -3.87 20.16 -3.25
C SER A 57 -4.58 21.42 -2.78
N ASP A 58 -5.85 21.60 -3.15
CA ASP A 58 -6.65 22.76 -2.76
C ASP A 58 -7.13 22.64 -1.30
N THR A 59 -7.34 21.42 -0.80
CA THR A 59 -7.94 21.14 0.52
C THR A 59 -7.04 20.34 1.47
N GLY A 60 -6.06 19.61 0.95
CA GLY A 60 -5.23 18.63 1.69
C GLY A 60 -5.93 17.29 1.96
N GLU A 61 -7.17 17.11 1.49
CA GLU A 61 -7.93 15.87 1.67
C GLU A 61 -7.30 14.69 0.91
N ALA A 62 -7.36 13.51 1.52
CA ALA A 62 -6.94 12.27 0.85
C ALA A 62 -8.00 11.84 -0.16
N ALA A 63 -7.66 11.89 -1.44
CA ALA A 63 -8.51 11.40 -2.51
C ALA A 63 -8.39 9.88 -2.69
N ALA A 64 -7.18 9.34 -2.55
CA ALA A 64 -6.90 7.91 -2.63
C ALA A 64 -5.60 7.53 -1.93
N VAL A 65 -5.45 6.25 -1.62
CA VAL A 65 -4.21 5.65 -1.10
C VAL A 65 -3.90 4.34 -1.82
N ASN A 66 -2.62 4.04 -1.96
CA ASN A 66 -2.16 2.76 -2.45
C ASN A 66 -0.93 2.28 -1.68
N VAL A 67 -0.95 1.02 -1.24
CA VAL A 67 0.16 0.34 -0.56
C VAL A 67 0.58 -0.86 -1.40
N ASN A 68 1.89 -0.97 -1.64
CA ASN A 68 2.47 -1.94 -2.55
C ASN A 68 3.66 -2.66 -1.93
N VAL A 69 3.85 -3.94 -2.23
CA VAL A 69 5.04 -4.68 -1.83
C VAL A 69 5.78 -5.23 -3.05
N PRO A 70 7.13 -5.18 -3.05
CA PRO A 70 7.92 -5.79 -4.10
C PRO A 70 7.95 -7.32 -3.96
N LEU A 71 8.00 -8.03 -5.09
CA LEU A 71 8.06 -9.49 -5.13
C LEU A 71 9.06 -9.97 -6.18
N CYS A 72 9.90 -10.95 -5.83
CA CYS A 72 10.72 -11.68 -6.81
C CYS A 72 9.89 -12.85 -7.35
N TRP A 73 9.09 -12.61 -8.38
CA TRP A 73 8.23 -13.62 -9.02
C TRP A 73 8.86 -14.17 -10.30
N ASP A 74 8.83 -15.49 -10.46
CA ASP A 74 9.33 -16.18 -11.66
C ASP A 74 8.36 -16.17 -12.86
N LYS A 75 7.20 -15.52 -12.72
CA LYS A 75 6.08 -15.45 -13.69
C LYS A 75 5.25 -16.74 -13.82
N MET A 76 5.54 -17.76 -13.01
CA MET A 76 4.76 -18.99 -12.97
C MET A 76 3.64 -18.89 -11.93
N PRO A 77 2.41 -19.34 -12.24
CA PRO A 77 1.32 -19.39 -11.26
C PRO A 77 1.67 -20.19 -9.99
N SER A 78 2.52 -21.20 -10.12
CA SER A 78 2.98 -22.03 -9.00
C SER A 78 3.87 -21.30 -7.99
N ASP A 79 4.47 -20.16 -8.37
CA ASP A 79 5.29 -19.33 -7.47
C ASP A 79 4.49 -18.19 -6.83
N LEU A 80 3.21 -18.02 -7.18
CA LEU A 80 2.38 -16.99 -6.56
C LEU A 80 2.17 -17.29 -5.07
N PRO A 81 2.54 -16.37 -4.17
CA PRO A 81 2.30 -16.56 -2.75
C PRO A 81 0.80 -16.37 -2.44
N THR A 82 0.38 -16.91 -1.30
CA THR A 82 -0.86 -16.45 -0.65
C THR A 82 -0.70 -14.99 -0.20
N TYR A 83 -1.78 -14.31 0.17
CA TYR A 83 -1.69 -12.96 0.73
C TYR A 83 -0.72 -12.88 1.92
N ASN A 84 -0.89 -13.74 2.93
CA ASN A 84 0.02 -13.75 4.09
C ASN A 84 1.46 -14.10 3.69
N GLY A 85 1.63 -15.08 2.79
CA GLY A 85 2.95 -15.45 2.28
C GLY A 85 3.63 -14.31 1.51
N LEU A 86 2.87 -13.43 0.87
CA LEU A 86 3.39 -12.26 0.17
C LEU A 86 3.99 -11.25 1.16
N LEU A 87 3.27 -10.95 2.25
CA LEU A 87 3.70 -10.01 3.28
C LEU A 87 5.00 -10.46 3.96
N GLU A 88 5.17 -11.75 4.17
CA GLU A 88 6.40 -12.31 4.75
C GLU A 88 7.53 -12.39 3.71
N ARG A 89 7.22 -12.89 2.51
CA ARG A 89 8.21 -13.10 1.44
C ARG A 89 8.84 -11.78 1.00
N CYS A 90 8.07 -10.71 0.82
CA CYS A 90 8.61 -9.42 0.37
C CYS A 90 9.68 -8.89 1.32
N LEU A 91 9.48 -9.04 2.63
CA LEU A 91 10.42 -8.63 3.66
C LEU A 91 11.68 -9.52 3.67
N VAL A 92 11.51 -10.84 3.59
CA VAL A 92 12.63 -11.79 3.51
C VAL A 92 13.50 -11.51 2.28
N GLU A 93 12.89 -11.33 1.12
CA GLU A 93 13.60 -11.09 -0.13
C GLU A 93 14.31 -9.73 -0.15
N SER A 94 13.66 -8.69 0.38
CA SER A 94 14.27 -7.36 0.54
C SER A 94 15.48 -7.42 1.47
N ARG A 95 15.37 -8.08 2.63
CA ARG A 95 16.49 -8.25 3.57
C ARG A 95 17.65 -9.03 2.97
N ALA A 96 17.36 -10.00 2.11
CA ALA A 96 18.37 -10.75 1.37
C ALA A 96 18.98 -9.95 0.19
N GLY A 97 18.56 -8.71 -0.05
CA GLY A 97 19.06 -7.87 -1.14
C GLY A 97 18.67 -8.37 -2.52
N LYS A 98 17.59 -9.16 -2.64
CA LYS A 98 17.12 -9.63 -3.95
C LYS A 98 16.56 -8.46 -4.76
N HIS A 99 16.65 -8.58 -6.08
CA HIS A 99 16.06 -7.64 -7.02
C HIS A 99 14.63 -8.09 -7.39
N PRO A 100 13.59 -7.36 -6.96
CA PRO A 100 12.21 -7.72 -7.28
C PRO A 100 11.92 -7.58 -8.78
N THR A 101 11.06 -8.45 -9.29
CA THR A 101 10.63 -8.49 -10.69
C THR A 101 9.19 -8.04 -10.89
N ALA A 102 8.46 -7.87 -9.78
CA ALA A 102 7.08 -7.42 -9.76
C ALA A 102 6.84 -6.47 -8.57
N LEU A 103 5.84 -5.60 -8.71
CA LEU A 103 5.27 -4.79 -7.63
C LEU A 103 3.80 -5.17 -7.49
N VAL A 104 3.36 -5.46 -6.26
CA VAL A 104 2.01 -5.97 -5.97
C VAL A 104 1.29 -4.99 -5.07
N GLY A 105 0.16 -4.45 -5.54
CA GLY A 105 -0.76 -3.65 -4.72
C GLY A 105 -1.48 -4.55 -3.72
N ILE A 106 -1.30 -4.27 -2.44
CA ILE A 106 -1.95 -4.99 -1.33
C ILE A 106 -3.09 -4.18 -0.72
N LEU A 107 -3.13 -2.88 -1.01
CA LEU A 107 -4.21 -1.99 -0.60
C LEU A 107 -4.41 -0.89 -1.65
N GLY A 108 -5.65 -0.62 -1.99
CA GLY A 108 -6.06 0.53 -2.80
C GLY A 108 -7.45 0.99 -2.36
N ALA A 109 -7.57 2.28 -2.04
CA ALA A 109 -8.84 2.87 -1.64
C ALA A 109 -9.00 4.28 -2.24
N VAL A 110 -10.22 4.62 -2.63
CA VAL A 110 -10.59 5.92 -3.18
C VAL A 110 -11.75 6.47 -2.35
N ALA A 111 -11.57 7.66 -1.79
CA ALA A 111 -12.61 8.32 -1.01
C ALA A 111 -13.91 8.47 -1.82
N PRO A 112 -15.10 8.24 -1.22
CA PRO A 112 -16.38 8.25 -1.95
C PRO A 112 -16.60 9.51 -2.80
N LYS A 113 -16.19 10.69 -2.31
CA LYS A 113 -16.26 11.97 -3.00
C LYS A 113 -15.48 12.00 -4.32
N TYR A 114 -14.44 11.18 -4.45
CA TYR A 114 -13.49 11.17 -5.57
C TYR A 114 -13.70 9.97 -6.52
N GLN A 115 -14.58 9.03 -6.19
CA GLN A 115 -14.90 7.88 -7.05
C GLN A 115 -15.60 8.32 -8.35
N GLY A 116 -15.42 7.55 -9.44
CA GLY A 116 -16.01 7.85 -10.74
C GLY A 116 -15.29 8.96 -11.55
N HIS A 117 -14.16 9.48 -11.04
CA HIS A 117 -13.39 10.55 -11.68
C HIS A 117 -12.08 10.06 -12.33
N GLY A 118 -11.94 8.75 -12.57
CA GLY A 118 -10.76 8.15 -13.18
C GLY A 118 -9.62 7.81 -12.21
N ILE A 119 -9.87 7.90 -10.90
CA ILE A 119 -8.99 7.39 -9.85
C ILE A 119 -9.45 5.96 -9.50
N SER A 120 -8.51 5.01 -9.42
CA SER A 120 -8.76 3.59 -9.13
C SER A 120 -7.68 2.99 -8.24
#